data_AF-A0A7V8G9D0-F1
#
_entry.id   AF-A0A7V8G9D0-F1
#
_cell.length_a   1.000
_cell.length_b   1.000
_cell.length_c   1.000
_cell.angle_alpha   90.00
_cell.angle_beta   90.00
_cell.angle_gamma   90.00
#
_symmetry.space_group_name_H-M   'P 1'
#
loop_
_entity.id
_entity.type
_entity.pdbx_description
1 polymer ?
#
loop_
_entity_poly.entity_id
_entity_poly.type
_entity_poly.pdbx_seq_one_letter_code
_entity_poly.pdbx_strand_id
1 'polypeptide(L)'
;MTTRRSRPACLLLALAASCTAASAATIVCTPGPAAGNAPFNAVRRIAIDEFSRTVNLDVVRSKTRETETLGKMRADLVGMDESSGEPVYVFNSIPTSEVETTTLFKLFKAGEWRLTSATLSFVGKVPMLRTADSGTVFNCKRSSLG
;
A
#
# COMPACT_ATOMS: atom_id res chain seq x y z
N MET A 1 -12.70 -60.22 38.60
CA MET A 1 -12.78 -59.00 37.77
C MET A 1 -11.43 -58.76 37.12
N THR A 2 -11.31 -59.04 35.82
CA THR A 2 -10.09 -58.79 35.04
C THR A 2 -10.51 -58.57 33.59
N THR A 3 -10.60 -57.32 33.16
CA THR A 3 -10.88 -56.95 31.77
C THR A 3 -9.57 -56.62 31.06
N ARG A 4 -9.21 -57.48 30.11
CA ARG A 4 -8.15 -57.30 29.13
C ARG A 4 -8.77 -56.63 27.91
N ARG A 5 -8.23 -55.51 27.41
CA ARG A 5 -8.40 -55.11 26.00
C ARG A 5 -7.17 -54.39 25.47
N SER A 6 -6.72 -54.93 24.36
CA SER A 6 -5.54 -54.57 23.57
C SER A 6 -5.74 -53.26 22.79
N ARG A 7 -4.60 -52.59 22.59
CA ARG A 7 -4.25 -51.38 21.81
C ARG A 7 -4.64 -51.48 20.30
N PRO A 8 -4.14 -50.58 19.42
CA PRO A 8 -4.19 -49.10 19.33
C PRO A 8 -4.64 -48.67 17.91
N ALA A 9 -4.92 -47.39 17.62
CA ALA A 9 -4.65 -46.76 16.30
C ALA A 9 -5.20 -45.34 16.22
N CYS A 10 -4.36 -44.42 15.72
CA CYS A 10 -4.73 -43.28 14.88
C CYS A 10 -5.93 -42.42 15.30
N LEU A 11 -5.69 -41.45 16.19
CA LEU A 11 -6.41 -40.17 16.16
C LEU A 11 -5.42 -39.00 16.32
N LEU A 12 -4.31 -39.10 15.59
CA LEU A 12 -3.54 -37.96 15.10
C LEU A 12 -4.13 -37.63 13.73
N LEU A 13 -5.02 -36.63 13.62
CA LEU A 13 -5.37 -35.90 12.38
C LEU A 13 -6.65 -35.09 12.61
N ALA A 14 -6.52 -33.85 13.10
CA ALA A 14 -7.45 -32.74 12.79
C ALA A 14 -6.97 -31.42 13.43
N LEU A 15 -5.71 -31.03 13.22
CA LEU A 15 -5.39 -29.60 13.17
C LEU A 15 -5.26 -29.24 11.70
N ALA A 16 -6.40 -29.05 11.04
CA ALA A 16 -6.46 -28.31 9.79
C ALA A 16 -6.22 -26.83 10.13
N ALA A 17 -4.95 -26.48 10.38
CA ALA A 17 -4.52 -25.11 10.27
C ALA A 17 -4.70 -24.72 8.81
N SER A 18 -5.74 -23.95 8.53
CA SER A 18 -5.89 -23.22 7.28
C SER A 18 -4.76 -22.21 7.19
N CYS A 19 -3.58 -22.67 6.77
CA CYS A 19 -2.60 -21.82 6.12
C CYS A 19 -3.22 -21.44 4.78
N THR A 20 -4.07 -20.42 4.76
CA THR A 20 -4.19 -19.60 3.55
C THR A 20 -2.79 -19.06 3.33
N ALA A 21 -2.07 -19.63 2.37
CA ALA A 21 -0.87 -19.02 1.84
C ALA A 21 -1.29 -17.63 1.37
N ALA A 22 -1.04 -16.62 2.21
CA ALA A 22 -1.12 -15.24 1.78
C ALA A 22 -0.02 -15.11 0.74
N SER A 23 -0.39 -15.28 -0.54
CA SER A 23 0.53 -15.02 -1.64
C SER A 23 0.92 -13.55 -1.51
N ALA A 24 2.16 -13.31 -1.11
CA ALA A 24 2.76 -11.99 -1.09
C ALA A 24 2.59 -11.37 -2.47
N ALA A 25 1.66 -10.42 -2.62
CA ALA A 25 1.46 -9.77 -3.89
C ALA A 25 2.31 -8.51 -3.97
N THR A 26 2.94 -8.32 -5.12
CA THR A 26 3.53 -7.03 -5.46
C THR A 26 2.59 -6.31 -6.40
N ILE A 27 2.32 -5.03 -6.11
CA ILE A 27 1.48 -4.19 -6.96
C ILE A 27 2.31 -3.07 -7.51
N VAL A 28 2.26 -2.90 -8.82
CA VAL A 28 2.92 -1.79 -9.50
C VAL A 28 1.86 -0.94 -10.19
N CYS A 29 1.85 0.35 -9.88
CA CYS A 29 0.96 1.34 -10.48
C CYS A 29 1.76 2.40 -11.23
N THR A 30 1.26 2.77 -12.41
CA THR A 30 1.76 3.90 -13.21
C THR A 30 0.62 4.86 -13.53
N PRO A 31 0.86 6.17 -13.73
CA PRO A 31 -0.20 7.12 -14.05
C PRO A 31 -1.07 6.65 -15.23
N GLY A 32 -2.38 6.82 -15.11
CA GLY A 32 -3.33 6.55 -16.18
C GLY A 32 -3.30 7.63 -17.27
N PRO A 33 -3.91 7.38 -18.44
CA PRO A 33 -3.93 8.35 -19.56
C PRO A 33 -4.62 9.68 -19.20
N ALA A 34 -5.50 9.69 -18.19
CA ALA A 34 -6.17 10.89 -17.69
C ALA A 34 -5.40 11.65 -16.58
N ALA A 35 -4.20 11.19 -16.18
CA ALA A 35 -3.45 11.77 -15.07
C ALA A 35 -2.84 13.15 -15.36
N GLY A 36 -2.86 13.61 -16.62
CA GLY A 36 -2.18 14.83 -17.06
C GLY A 36 -2.64 16.13 -16.39
N ASN A 37 -3.85 16.18 -15.82
CA ASN A 37 -4.46 17.40 -15.28
C ASN A 37 -4.61 17.43 -13.75
N ALA A 38 -4.08 16.45 -13.00
CA ALA A 38 -4.20 16.42 -11.55
C ALA A 38 -3.15 17.34 -10.86
N PRO A 39 -3.52 18.04 -9.77
CA PRO A 39 -2.58 18.87 -9.01
C PRO A 39 -1.43 18.03 -8.42
N PHE A 40 -1.67 16.74 -8.14
CA PHE A 40 -0.63 15.75 -7.81
C PHE A 40 0.02 15.10 -9.05
N ASN A 41 0.60 15.93 -9.92
CA ASN A 41 1.45 15.47 -11.02
C ASN A 41 2.84 14.99 -10.56
N ALA A 42 3.02 14.66 -9.27
CA ALA A 42 4.30 14.27 -8.70
C ALA A 42 4.55 12.76 -8.76
N VAL A 43 3.57 11.89 -8.48
CA VAL A 43 3.84 10.44 -8.41
C VAL A 43 3.87 9.83 -9.82
N ARG A 44 5.01 9.26 -10.21
CA ARG A 44 5.24 8.60 -11.52
C ARG A 44 5.16 7.09 -11.45
N ARG A 45 5.32 6.52 -10.25
CA ARG A 45 5.17 5.08 -10.02
C ARG A 45 4.91 4.80 -8.55
N ILE A 46 4.12 3.77 -8.29
CA ILE A 46 3.88 3.19 -6.97
C ILE A 46 4.24 1.71 -7.06
N ALA A 47 5.05 1.22 -6.14
CA ALA A 47 5.34 -0.20 -5.99
C ALA A 47 5.07 -0.60 -4.54
N ILE A 48 4.03 -1.40 -4.34
CA ILE A 48 3.62 -1.93 -3.04
C ILE A 48 4.13 -3.36 -2.94
N ASP A 49 4.81 -3.65 -1.86
CA ASP A 49 5.14 -5.01 -1.43
C ASP A 49 4.35 -5.29 -0.16
N GLU A 50 3.32 -6.14 -0.29
CA GLU A 50 2.42 -6.49 0.81
C GLU A 50 3.12 -7.31 1.89
N PHE A 51 4.14 -8.09 1.54
CA PHE A 51 4.86 -8.95 2.47
C PHE A 51 5.83 -8.15 3.34
N SER A 52 6.64 -7.28 2.73
CA SER A 52 7.53 -6.40 3.50
C SER A 52 6.80 -5.20 4.09
N ARG A 53 5.51 -5.00 3.75
CA ARG A 53 4.70 -3.84 4.13
C ARG A 53 5.38 -2.52 3.74
N THR A 54 6.02 -2.49 2.57
CA THR A 54 6.71 -1.31 2.07
C THR A 54 6.06 -0.77 0.80
N VAL A 55 6.13 0.55 0.64
CA VAL A 55 5.71 1.22 -0.58
C VAL A 55 6.86 2.10 -1.09
N ASN A 56 7.24 1.89 -2.34
CA ASN A 56 8.23 2.72 -3.03
C ASN A 56 7.51 3.59 -4.06
N LEU A 57 7.77 4.89 -3.99
CA LEU A 57 7.19 5.89 -4.86
C LEU A 57 8.29 6.56 -5.68
N ASP A 58 8.10 6.64 -6.99
CA ASP A 58 8.87 7.55 -7.83
C ASP A 58 8.10 8.86 -7.92
N VAL A 59 8.70 9.96 -7.46
CA VAL A 59 8.06 11.27 -7.33
C VAL A 59 8.85 12.36 -8.07
N VAL A 60 8.17 13.30 -8.71
CA VAL A 60 8.80 14.50 -9.27
C VAL A 60 9.14 15.44 -8.10
N ARG A 61 10.44 15.71 -7.90
CA ARG A 61 10.92 16.65 -6.88
C ARG A 61 10.91 18.09 -7.36
N SER A 62 11.24 18.29 -8.63
CA SER A 62 11.23 19.60 -9.27
C SER A 62 10.81 19.44 -10.72
N LYS A 63 10.01 20.39 -11.19
CA LYS A 63 9.57 20.47 -12.58
C LYS A 63 9.88 21.86 -13.10
N THR A 64 10.68 21.93 -14.15
CA THR A 64 10.87 23.13 -14.96
C THR A 64 10.10 22.96 -16.27
N ARG A 65 10.10 23.98 -17.14
CA ARG A 65 9.48 23.89 -18.47
C ARG A 65 10.13 22.81 -19.34
N GLU A 66 11.40 22.50 -19.09
CA GLU A 66 12.25 21.67 -19.95
C GLU A 66 12.59 20.32 -19.32
N THR A 67 12.61 20.24 -17.99
CA THR A 67 13.09 19.05 -17.27
C THR A 67 12.23 18.72 -16.04
N GLU A 68 12.00 17.43 -15.83
CA GLU A 68 11.46 16.88 -14.58
C GLU A 68 12.58 16.13 -13.85
N THR A 69 12.83 16.47 -12.59
CA THR A 69 13.74 15.74 -11.74
C THR A 69 12.96 14.72 -10.92
N LEU A 70 13.22 13.44 -11.16
CA LEU A 70 12.64 12.36 -10.38
C LEU A 70 13.45 12.12 -9.11
N GLY A 71 12.74 11.86 -8.02
CA GLY A 71 13.27 11.37 -6.76
C GLY A 71 12.52 10.12 -6.33
N LYS A 72 13.12 9.41 -5.37
CA LYS A 72 12.47 8.26 -4.72
C LYS A 72 11.96 8.68 -3.35
N MET A 73 10.79 8.17 -3.00
CA MET A 73 10.20 8.29 -1.67
C MET A 73 9.83 6.90 -1.18
N ARG A 74 10.14 6.63 0.09
CA ARG A 74 9.72 5.41 0.76
C ARG A 74 8.57 5.71 1.71
N ALA A 75 7.61 4.80 1.77
CA ALA A 75 6.45 4.87 2.62
C ALA A 75 6.21 3.51 3.26
N ASP A 76 5.55 3.53 4.41
CA ASP A 76 5.16 2.30 5.13
C ASP A 76 3.72 1.95 4.81
N LEU A 77 3.45 0.67 4.54
CA LEU A 77 2.10 0.16 4.32
C LEU A 77 1.40 -0.05 5.67
N VAL A 78 0.62 0.95 6.08
CA VAL A 78 -0.03 0.98 7.41
C VAL A 78 -1.34 0.21 7.44
N GLY A 79 -2.04 0.10 6.32
CA GLY A 79 -3.32 -0.61 6.25
C GLY A 79 -3.58 -1.22 4.88
N MET A 80 -4.25 -2.37 4.89
CA MET A 80 -4.78 -3.05 3.72
C MET A 80 -6.18 -3.57 4.06
N ASP A 81 -7.13 -3.32 3.17
CA ASP A 81 -8.49 -3.84 3.30
C ASP A 81 -8.95 -4.42 1.95
N GLU A 82 -9.40 -5.68 1.97
CA GLU A 82 -9.94 -6.40 0.81
C GLU A 82 -11.36 -6.92 1.08
N SER A 83 -11.96 -6.56 2.23
CA SER A 83 -13.26 -7.09 2.68
C SER A 83 -14.42 -6.78 1.73
N SER A 84 -14.30 -5.70 0.95
CA SER A 84 -15.30 -5.25 -0.03
C SER A 84 -15.12 -5.86 -1.43
N GLY A 85 -14.11 -6.73 -1.63
CA GLY A 85 -13.77 -7.33 -2.92
C GLY A 85 -12.88 -6.48 -3.82
N GLU A 86 -12.81 -5.16 -3.61
CA GLU A 86 -11.80 -4.29 -4.22
C GLU A 86 -10.76 -3.87 -3.16
N PRO A 87 -9.45 -3.99 -3.47
CA PRO A 87 -8.41 -3.73 -2.48
C PRO A 87 -8.20 -2.23 -2.21
N VAL A 88 -7.95 -1.90 -0.96
CA VAL A 88 -7.62 -0.57 -0.46
C VAL A 88 -6.29 -0.64 0.28
N TYR A 89 -5.33 0.20 -0.14
CA TYR A 89 -4.02 0.36 0.49
C TYR A 89 -3.91 1.73 1.11
N VAL A 90 -3.47 1.77 2.37
CA VAL A 90 -3.17 3.00 3.10
C VAL A 90 -1.70 2.99 3.46
N PHE A 91 -0.98 4.04 3.07
CA PHE A 91 0.46 4.16 3.33
C PHE A 91 0.83 5.61 3.66
N ASN A 92 1.87 5.79 4.47
CA ASN A 92 2.35 7.09 4.89
C ASN A 92 3.82 7.28 4.49
N SER A 93 4.17 8.46 3.99
CA SER A 93 5.56 8.80 3.70
C SER A 93 6.39 8.78 4.98
N ILE A 94 7.58 8.18 4.92
CA ILE A 94 8.56 8.26 6.01
C ILE A 94 9.09 9.71 6.04
N PRO A 95 8.88 10.46 7.14
CA PRO A 95 9.42 11.81 7.26
C PRO A 95 10.95 11.76 7.19
N THR A 96 11.57 12.68 6.45
CA THR A 96 13.02 12.90 6.55
C THR A 96 13.30 13.90 7.67
N SER A 97 14.51 13.88 8.24
CA SER A 97 14.90 14.76 9.37
C SER A 97 14.79 16.26 9.08
N GLU A 98 14.58 16.64 7.82
CA GLU A 98 14.46 18.01 7.34
C GLU A 98 13.00 18.45 7.13
N VAL A 99 12.03 17.53 7.24
CA VAL A 99 10.65 17.74 6.79
C VAL A 99 9.66 17.40 7.91
N GLU A 100 9.06 18.41 8.54
CA GLU A 100 8.01 18.28 9.57
C GLU A 100 6.62 17.90 9.00
N THR A 101 6.58 17.42 7.76
CA THR A 101 5.33 17.01 7.10
C THR A 101 5.33 15.53 6.78
N THR A 102 4.20 14.88 7.00
CA THR A 102 3.93 13.52 6.53
C THR A 102 2.80 13.56 5.52
N THR A 103 2.90 12.77 4.45
CA THR A 103 1.83 12.60 3.48
C THR A 103 1.22 11.22 3.66
N LEU A 104 -0.08 11.21 3.91
CA LEU A 104 -0.92 10.03 3.91
C LEU A 104 -1.42 9.79 2.49
N PHE A 105 -1.40 8.54 2.07
CA PHE A 105 -1.88 8.11 0.77
C PHE A 105 -2.91 7.00 0.95
N LYS A 106 -3.93 7.03 0.10
CA LYS A 106 -4.90 5.96 -0.04
C LYS A 106 -5.01 5.60 -1.51
N LEU A 107 -4.60 4.38 -1.85
CA LEU A 107 -4.78 3.78 -3.17
C LEU A 107 -5.94 2.78 -3.09
N PHE A 108 -6.96 2.97 -3.91
CA PHE A 108 -8.12 2.10 -3.92
C PHE A 108 -8.64 1.92 -5.34
N LYS A 109 -9.35 0.82 -5.56
CA LYS A 109 -10.07 0.61 -6.80
C LYS A 109 -11.55 0.92 -6.58
N ALA A 110 -12.14 1.67 -7.51
CA ALA A 110 -13.56 1.97 -7.58
C ALA A 110 -13.92 2.13 -9.07
N GLY A 111 -13.92 1.01 -9.79
CA GLY A 111 -13.89 0.99 -11.26
C GLY A 111 -12.45 1.20 -11.78
N GLU A 112 -11.90 2.40 -11.60
CA GLU A 112 -10.49 2.71 -11.86
C GLU A 112 -9.67 2.75 -10.56
N TRP A 113 -8.36 2.54 -10.65
CA TRP A 113 -7.47 2.75 -9.51
C TRP A 113 -7.25 4.23 -9.26
N ARG A 114 -7.48 4.67 -8.04
CA ARG A 114 -7.38 6.06 -7.62
C ARG A 114 -6.44 6.20 -6.44
N LEU A 115 -5.53 7.15 -6.54
CA LEU A 115 -4.65 7.56 -5.44
C LEU A 115 -5.12 8.92 -4.93
N THR A 116 -5.61 8.97 -3.70
CA THR A 116 -5.84 10.22 -2.97
C THR A 116 -4.71 10.44 -1.96
N SER A 117 -4.39 11.71 -1.66
CA SER A 117 -3.37 12.03 -0.68
C SER A 117 -3.80 13.16 0.25
N ALA A 118 -3.22 13.19 1.45
CA ALA A 118 -3.38 14.28 2.41
C ALA A 118 -2.04 14.55 3.08
N THR A 119 -1.55 15.78 2.99
CA THR A 119 -0.31 16.20 3.66
C THR A 119 -0.65 16.86 4.97
N LEU A 120 -0.03 16.37 6.04
CA LEU A 120 -0.15 16.87 7.40
C LEU A 120 1.19 17.47 7.84
N SER A 121 1.16 18.55 8.61
CA SER A 121 2.31 19.04 9.39
C SER A 121 2.02 18.85 10.87
N PHE A 122 3.06 18.72 11.70
CA PHE A 122 2.90 18.66 13.15
C PHE A 122 3.35 19.97 13.79
N VAL A 123 2.43 20.67 14.46
CA VAL A 123 2.77 21.81 15.31
C VAL A 123 2.74 21.29 16.75
N GLY A 124 3.91 20.98 17.29
CA GLY A 124 4.03 20.20 18.53
C GLY A 124 3.49 18.78 18.33
N LYS A 125 2.46 18.38 19.10
CA LYS A 125 1.81 17.06 18.99
C LYS A 125 0.48 17.07 18.23
N VAL A 126 0.12 18.20 17.62
CA VAL A 126 -1.17 18.37 16.95
C VAL A 126 -0.96 18.27 15.43
N PRO A 127 -1.61 17.31 14.73
CA PRO A 127 -1.56 17.25 13.28
C PRO A 127 -2.43 18.35 12.68
N MET A 128 -1.88 19.10 11.73
CA MET A 128 -2.60 20.10 10.94
C MET A 128 -2.63 19.69 9.47
N LEU A 129 -3.82 19.64 8.88
CA LEU A 129 -3.99 19.39 7.45
C LEU A 129 -3.46 20.58 6.65
N ARG A 130 -2.56 20.32 5.70
CA ARG A 130 -1.96 21.33 4.82
C ARG A 130 -2.61 21.31 3.46
N THR A 131 -2.74 20.12 2.88
CA THR A 131 -3.32 19.91 1.56
C THR A 131 -4.01 18.55 1.51
N ALA A 132 -5.02 18.44 0.66
CA ALA A 132 -5.67 17.18 0.33
C ALA A 132 -5.90 17.13 -1.19
N ASP A 133 -5.56 16.01 -1.82
CA ASP A 133 -5.79 15.76 -3.24
C ASP A 133 -6.94 14.76 -3.43
N SER A 134 -7.89 15.15 -4.28
CA SER A 134 -9.14 14.42 -4.52
C SER A 134 -8.99 13.19 -5.42
N GLY A 135 -7.82 12.94 -6.01
CA GLY A 135 -7.51 11.66 -6.61
C GLY A 135 -6.89 11.72 -8.00
N THR A 136 -5.78 11.02 -8.18
CA THR A 136 -5.16 10.75 -9.49
C THR A 136 -5.44 9.32 -9.91
N VAL A 137 -5.76 9.11 -11.19
CA VAL A 137 -6.00 7.77 -11.75
C VAL A 137 -4.69 7.08 -12.09
N PHE A 138 -4.58 5.81 -11.71
CA PHE A 138 -3.45 4.94 -12.00
C PHE A 138 -3.90 3.68 -12.75
N ASN A 139 -2.96 3.05 -13.46
CA ASN A 139 -3.06 1.70 -13.96
C ASN A 139 -2.22 0.80 -13.06
N CYS A 140 -2.86 -0.01 -12.23
CA CYS A 140 -2.18 -0.94 -11.34
C CYS A 140 -2.25 -2.38 -11.87
N LYS A 141 -1.12 -3.08 -11.79
CA LYS A 141 -1.02 -4.52 -12.05
C LYS A 141 -0.56 -5.22 -10.78
N ARG A 142 -1.29 -6.26 -10.39
CA ARG A 142 -0.93 -7.15 -9.29
C ARG A 142 -0.15 -8.33 -9.87
N SER A 143 1.02 -8.59 -9.33
CA SER A 143 1.82 -9.77 -9.62
C SER A 143 1.82 -10.68 -8.40
N SER A 144 1.24 -11.87 -8.55
CA SER A 144 1.39 -12.98 -7.62
C SER A 144 2.60 -13.81 -8.05
N LEU A 145 3.81 -13.31 -7.78
CA LEU A 145 5.03 -14.08 -7.93
C LEU A 145 5.68 -14.16 -6.56
N GLY A 146 5.56 -15.34 -5.95
CA GLY A 146 6.56 -15.88 -5.03
C GLY A 146 7.51 -16.75 -5.83
#